data_AF-A0A673WI23-F1
#
_entry.id   AF-A0A673WI23-F1
#
_cell.length_a   1.000
_cell.length_b   1.000
_cell.length_c   1.000
_cell.angle_alpha   90.00
_cell.angle_beta   90.00
_cell.angle_gamma   90.00
#
_symmetry.space_group_name_H-M   'P 1'
#
loop_
_entity.id
_entity.type
_entity.pdbx_description
1 polymer ?
#
loop_
_entity_poly.entity_id
_entity_poly.type
_entity_poly.pdbx_seq_one_letter_code
_entity_poly.pdbx_strand_id
1 'polypeptide(L)' 'CLNIHMYLCAKTTKKIVLRLECVEHNCRQKRMVPIKRCKHFELGGDKKRKGQVIQF' A
#
# COMPACT_ATOMS: atom_id res chain seq x y z
N CYS A 1 11.38 9.51 25.65
CA CYS A 1 10.10 8.96 25.14
C CYS A 1 10.16 8.34 23.74
N LEU A 2 11.17 8.62 22.90
CA LEU A 2 11.31 8.01 21.56
C LEU A 2 11.82 6.55 21.57
N ASN A 3 12.51 6.11 22.62
CA ASN A 3 13.10 4.76 22.68
C ASN A 3 12.24 3.70 23.40
N ILE A 4 11.22 4.10 24.17
CA ILE A 4 10.30 3.16 24.84
C ILE A 4 9.25 2.60 23.86
N HIS A 5 8.87 3.37 22.83
CA HIS A 5 7.85 2.97 21.86
C HIS A 5 8.33 1.86 20.88
N MET A 6 9.64 1.61 20.80
CA MET A 6 10.23 0.59 19.94
C MET A 6 10.16 -0.82 20.55
N TYR A 7 10.22 -0.93 21.88
CA TYR A 7 10.30 -2.24 22.56
C TYR A 7 8.96 -2.97 22.71
N LEU A 8 7.82 -2.35 22.36
CA LEU A 8 6.48 -2.93 22.55
C LEU A 8 5.61 -2.94 21.28
N CYS A 9 6.21 -2.98 20.08
CA CYS A 9 5.42 -2.87 18.85
C CYS A 9 4.77 -4.21 18.45
N ALA A 10 3.57 -4.46 18.98
CA ALA A 10 2.73 -5.62 18.68
C ALA A 10 2.10 -5.62 17.26
N LYS A 11 2.26 -4.54 16.48
CA LYS A 11 1.60 -4.39 15.18
C LYS A 11 2.34 -5.20 14.12
N THR A 12 1.69 -6.24 13.61
CA THR A 12 2.22 -7.14 12.56
C THR A 12 2.18 -6.55 11.15
N THR A 13 1.53 -5.41 10.97
CA THR A 13 1.35 -4.75 9.66
C THR A 13 1.61 -3.26 9.77
N LYS A 14 2.10 -2.65 8.68
CA LYS A 14 2.34 -1.20 8.59
C LYS A 14 1.14 -0.50 7.93
N LYS A 15 0.98 0.80 8.18
CA LYS A 15 0.03 1.63 7.43
C LYS A 15 0.68 2.01 6.11
N ILE A 16 0.12 1.55 5.00
CA ILE A 16 0.63 1.86 3.66
C ILE A 16 0.02 3.21 3.24
N VAL A 17 0.85 4.06 2.62
CA VAL A 17 0.44 5.36 2.09
C VAL A 17 0.91 5.44 0.65
N LEU A 18 -0.04 5.66 -0.27
CA LEU A 18 0.23 5.79 -1.70
C LEU A 18 0.58 7.23 -2.02
N ARG A 19 1.65 7.43 -2.80
CA ARG A 19 2.00 8.72 -3.38
C ARG A 19 1.42 8.78 -4.78
N LEU A 20 0.38 9.58 -4.95
CA LEU A 20 -0.23 9.86 -6.25
C LEU A 20 0.39 11.13 -6.81
N GLU A 21 0.89 11.08 -8.03
CA GLU A 21 1.42 12.24 -8.76
C GLU A 21 0.49 12.57 -9.92
N CYS A 22 0.27 13.86 -10.17
CA CYS A 22 -0.45 14.29 -11.35
C CYS A 22 0.38 13.97 -12.59
N VAL A 23 -0.27 13.41 -13.62
CA VAL A 23 0.40 13.02 -14.88
C VAL A 23 0.66 14.20 -15.80
N GLU A 24 -0.05 15.31 -15.60
CA GLU A 24 0.10 16.52 -16.41
C GLU A 24 1.49 17.13 -16.20
N HIS A 25 2.22 17.35 -17.29
CA HIS A 25 3.62 17.81 -17.25
C HIS A 25 3.81 19.13 -16.48
N ASN A 26 2.81 20.01 -16.54
CA ASN A 26 2.84 21.32 -15.88
C ASN A 26 2.32 21.25 -14.44
N CYS A 27 1.68 20.14 -14.05
CA CYS A 27 1.11 19.94 -12.73
C CYS A 27 2.02 19.04 -11.88
N ARG A 28 2.74 19.64 -10.93
CA ARG A 28 3.61 18.89 -10.01
C ARG A 28 2.93 18.50 -8.71
N GLN A 29 1.60 18.44 -8.71
CA GLN A 29 0.83 18.12 -7.52
C GLN A 29 1.04 16.66 -7.10
N LYS A 30 1.23 16.46 -5.79
CA LYS A 30 1.43 15.15 -5.18
C LYS A 30 0.47 15.00 -4.02
N ARG A 31 -0.18 13.84 -3.91
CA ARG A 31 -1.12 13.53 -2.84
C ARG A 31 -0.74 12.23 -2.15
N MET A 32 -0.65 12.27 -0.83
CA MET A 32 -0.42 11.09 0.00
C MET A 32 -1.77 10.53 0.45
N VAL A 33 -2.11 9.32 0.00
CA VAL A 33 -3.38 8.66 0.30
C VAL A 33 -3.13 7.43 1.18
N PRO A 34 -3.56 7.46 2.46
CA PRO A 34 -3.45 6.30 3.31
C PRO A 34 -4.46 5.22 2.91
N ILE A 35 -4.02 3.95 2.89
CA ILE A 35 -4.92 2.80 2.73
C ILE A 35 -5.07 2.03 4.06
N LYS A 36 -6.07 1.16 4.13
CA LYS A 36 -6.23 0.24 5.27
C LYS A 36 -5.00 -0.67 5.39
N ARG A 37 -4.70 -1.13 6.60
CA ARG A 37 -3.60 -2.08 6.83
C ARG A 37 -3.93 -3.41 6.16
N CYS A 38 -3.00 -3.95 5.40
CA CYS A 38 -3.06 -5.30 4.84
C CYS A 38 -1.73 -6.01 5.07
N LYS A 39 -1.74 -7.35 5.01
CA LYS A 39 -0.53 -8.18 5.16
C LYS A 39 0.27 -8.22 3.86
N HIS A 40 -0.44 -8.39 2.75
CA HIS A 40 0.11 -8.42 1.40
C HIS A 40 -0.32 -7.17 0.65
N PHE A 41 0.64 -6.51 0.00
CA PHE A 41 0.39 -5.34 -0.83
C PHE A 41 1.36 -5.33 -2.00
N GLU A 42 0.81 -5.29 -3.22
CA GLU A 42 1.58 -5.23 -4.46
C GLU A 42 0.97 -4.15 -5.37
N LEU A 43 1.84 -3.41 -6.06
CA LEU A 43 1.45 -2.46 -7.10
C LEU A 43 1.69 -3.09 -8.48
N GLY A 44 0.74 -2.92 -9.39
CA GLY A 44 0.89 -3.41 -10.77
C GLY A 44 0.76 -4.92 -10.95
N GLY A 45 0.25 -5.64 -9.95
CA GLY A 45 0.01 -7.08 -10.04
C GLY A 45 -1.08 -7.46 -11.05
N ASP A 46 -1.17 -8.75 -11.36
CA ASP A 46 -2.10 -9.27 -12.34
C ASP A 46 -3.56 -9.09 -11.92
N LYS A 47 -4.37 -8.64 -12.87
CA LYS A 47 -5.82 -8.62 -12.69
C LYS A 47 -6.33 -10.05 -12.73
N LYS A 48 -6.97 -10.48 -11.64
CA LYS A 48 -7.68 -11.77 -11.60
C LYS A 48 -8.71 -11.83 -12.74
N ARG A 49 -8.65 -12.87 -13.57
CA ARG A 49 -9.65 -13.08 -14.64
C ARG A 49 -10.90 -13.71 -14.04
N LYS A 50 -12.08 -13.31 -14.54
CA LYS A 50 -13.36 -13.90 -14.12
C LYS A 50 -13.51 -15.31 -14.71
N GLY A 51 -13.95 -16.28 -13.90
CA GLY A 51 -14.31 -17.63 -14.35
C GLY A 51 -13.15 -18.57 -14.69
N GLN A 52 -11.90 -18.21 -14.38
CA GLN A 52 -10.79 -19.15 -14.55
C GLN A 52 -10.82 -20.22 -13.45
N VAL A 53 -10.79 -21.48 -13.90
CA VAL A 53 -10.52 -22.63 -13.04
C VAL A 53 -9.01 -22.64 -12.76
N ILE A 54 -8.66 -22.67 -11.48
CA ILE A 54 -7.27 -22.86 -11.04
C ILE A 54 -6.86 -24.30 -11.36
N GLN A 55 -5.75 -24.45 -12.07
CA GLN A 55 -5.17 -25.76 -12.37
C GLN A 55 -4.55 -26.32 -11.09
N PHE A 56 -4.91 -27.56 -10.74
CA PHE A 56 -4.38 -28.30 -9.60
C PHE A 56 -3.03 -28.92 -9.92
#